data_AF-A0A2A4UTS4-F1
#
_entry.id   AF-A0A2A4UTS4-F1
#
_cell.length_a   1.000
_cell.length_b   1.000
_cell.length_c   1.000
_cell.angle_alpha   90.00
_cell.angle_beta   90.00
_cell.angle_gamma   90.00
#
_symmetry.space_group_name_H-M   'P 1'
#
loop_
_entity.id
_entity.type
_entity.pdbx_description
1 polymer ?
#
loop_
_entity_poly.entity_id
_entity_poly.type
_entity_poly.pdbx_seq_one_letter_code
_entity_poly.pdbx_strand_id
1 'polypeptide(L)'
;MVITMNRKRIRLIAFFITVLGSAWAIASAESNADGGGIVGVGDYIVKVDNPTYKKGNGPKVFLDEGHNNYQTIADRYMGFAQAIEADGASVKPFREKFTAQSLAEVDVLVICNALNDKNAKEKEEINKWQLPTPSAYTSDEIEAVHSWVKAGGSLLLIADHMPFPGAATEMAAGFGVVMQNNFAFDAAFTYKPGDMNLITYYKKPPKPSVGKLFKHKISRGIDRVVTFTGSGFRMKPGIKHARILQLGDGSNTAWPTDHVDISMSTPFSAGVGLLQGATLPYGKGRVGVFGEASMFSVNYAFWADNYPLGFHNPEAPDNQQFLLNVIHWLAK
;
A
#
# COMPACT_ATOMS: atom_id res chain seq x y z
N MET A 1 29.13 -49.91 50.61
CA MET A 1 29.09 -48.45 50.39
C MET A 1 29.28 -48.21 48.89
N VAL A 2 28.17 -48.18 48.17
CA VAL A 2 28.07 -48.11 46.72
C VAL A 2 27.09 -46.97 46.43
N ILE A 3 27.55 -45.94 45.74
CA ILE A 3 26.74 -44.78 45.38
C ILE A 3 26.03 -45.09 44.05
N THR A 4 24.72 -45.31 44.13
CA THR A 4 23.82 -45.50 43.00
C THR A 4 23.32 -44.15 42.48
N MET A 5 23.72 -43.76 41.26
CA MET A 5 23.03 -42.73 40.48
C MET A 5 22.06 -43.39 39.51
N ASN A 6 20.77 -43.15 39.76
CA ASN A 6 19.64 -43.81 39.14
C ASN A 6 19.24 -43.08 37.84
N ARG A 7 19.34 -43.77 36.70
CA ARG A 7 18.69 -43.41 35.44
C ARG A 7 17.20 -43.69 35.57
N LYS A 8 16.33 -42.66 35.55
CA LYS A 8 14.95 -42.74 35.04
C LYS A 8 14.23 -41.39 35.08
N ARG A 9 13.59 -41.08 33.95
CA ARG A 9 12.40 -40.20 33.74
C ARG A 9 12.66 -38.71 33.50
N ILE A 10 12.85 -38.44 32.21
CA ILE A 10 12.32 -37.28 31.47
C ILE A 10 10.89 -36.99 31.98
N ARG A 11 10.69 -35.84 32.64
CA ARG A 11 9.36 -35.31 32.92
C ARG A 11 8.96 -34.39 31.78
N LEU A 12 8.03 -34.93 31.00
CA LEU A 12 7.10 -34.29 30.09
C LEU A 12 6.46 -33.07 30.82
N ILE A 13 6.67 -31.86 30.32
CA ILE A 13 5.76 -30.74 30.59
C ILE A 13 4.68 -30.83 29.52
N ALA A 14 3.67 -31.64 29.81
CA ALA A 14 2.38 -31.58 29.16
C ALA A 14 1.45 -30.86 30.13
N PHE A 15 1.18 -29.58 29.88
CA PHE A 15 0.05 -28.90 30.48
C PHE A 15 -1.06 -28.85 29.42
N PHE A 16 -2.09 -29.69 29.63
CA PHE A 16 -3.38 -29.66 28.95
C PHE A 16 -3.90 -28.22 28.90
N ILE A 17 -4.17 -27.65 27.73
CA ILE A 17 -5.41 -27.81 26.93
C ILE A 17 -6.65 -27.77 27.82
N THR A 18 -7.06 -26.53 28.13
CA THR A 18 -8.47 -26.07 28.11
C THR A 18 -8.47 -24.55 28.27
N VAL A 19 -8.17 -23.85 27.18
CA VAL A 19 -8.77 -22.52 26.98
C VAL A 19 -9.67 -22.70 25.77
N LEU A 20 -10.96 -22.61 26.05
CA LEU A 20 -12.05 -22.62 25.08
C LEU A 20 -11.68 -21.83 23.83
N GLY A 21 -11.93 -22.46 22.69
CA GLY A 21 -11.75 -21.86 21.36
C GLY A 21 -12.37 -20.49 21.29
N SER A 22 -11.53 -19.47 21.37
CA SER A 22 -11.75 -18.20 20.71
C SER A 22 -11.01 -18.33 19.40
N ALA A 23 -11.75 -18.60 18.33
CA ALA A 23 -11.31 -18.22 17.01
C ALA A 23 -11.00 -16.72 17.12
N TRP A 24 -9.72 -16.35 17.12
CA TRP A 24 -9.33 -14.96 16.95
C TRP A 24 -9.59 -14.64 15.48
N ALA A 25 -10.84 -14.31 15.22
CA ALA A 25 -11.23 -13.60 14.04
C ALA A 25 -10.41 -12.31 14.01
N ILE A 26 -9.45 -12.24 13.09
CA ILE A 26 -9.21 -11.00 12.33
C ILE A 26 -10.29 -10.91 11.22
N ALA A 27 -11.43 -11.59 11.40
CA ALA A 27 -12.56 -11.53 10.50
C ALA A 27 -13.58 -10.48 10.91
N SER A 28 -13.83 -9.60 9.94
CA SER A 28 -14.90 -8.62 9.81
C SER A 28 -14.79 -7.37 10.69
N ALA A 29 -13.89 -6.46 10.29
CA ALA A 29 -14.35 -5.08 10.20
C ALA A 29 -15.37 -5.04 9.04
N GLU A 30 -16.57 -4.53 9.33
CA GLU A 30 -17.73 -4.40 8.42
C GLU A 30 -18.68 -5.60 8.35
N SER A 31 -19.45 -5.83 9.40
CA SER A 31 -20.91 -5.97 9.24
C SER A 31 -21.63 -5.49 10.48
N ASN A 32 -22.11 -4.24 10.44
CA ASN A 32 -23.47 -3.85 10.77
C ASN A 32 -23.53 -2.31 10.71
N ALA A 33 -24.34 -1.83 9.77
CA ALA A 33 -24.87 -0.49 9.80
C ALA A 33 -25.43 -0.20 11.19
N ASP A 34 -24.95 0.88 11.80
CA ASP A 34 -25.66 1.74 12.78
C ASP A 34 -24.74 2.85 13.37
N GLY A 35 -23.49 2.99 12.92
CA GLY A 35 -22.64 4.17 13.21
C GLY A 35 -21.83 4.61 11.99
N GLY A 36 -22.15 5.76 11.40
CA GLY A 36 -21.58 6.28 10.16
C GLY A 36 -20.07 6.54 10.22
N GLY A 37 -19.28 5.60 9.71
CA GLY A 37 -17.85 5.80 9.47
C GLY A 37 -17.61 6.91 8.44
N ILE A 38 -16.58 7.73 8.66
CA ILE A 38 -16.25 8.83 7.74
C ILE A 38 -15.55 8.26 6.51
N VAL A 39 -16.14 8.46 5.33
CA VAL A 39 -15.52 8.12 4.04
C VAL A 39 -14.97 9.38 3.38
N GLY A 40 -13.76 9.30 2.85
CA GLY A 40 -13.08 10.44 2.26
C GLY A 40 -12.60 11.44 3.29
N VAL A 41 -12.71 12.74 3.00
CA VAL A 41 -12.03 13.77 3.78
C VAL A 41 -12.71 14.14 5.10
N GLY A 42 -14.01 13.87 5.26
CA GLY A 42 -14.78 14.37 6.41
C GLY A 42 -14.69 15.89 6.50
N ASP A 43 -14.40 16.40 7.70
CA ASP A 43 -14.17 17.84 7.94
C ASP A 43 -12.71 18.28 7.70
N TYR A 44 -11.82 17.38 7.28
CA TYR A 44 -10.44 17.73 7.01
C TYR A 44 -10.32 18.61 5.76
N ILE A 45 -9.71 19.78 5.92
CA ILE A 45 -9.47 20.72 4.82
C ILE A 45 -8.05 20.51 4.29
N VAL A 46 -7.94 19.94 3.10
CA VAL A 46 -6.66 19.82 2.39
C VAL A 46 -6.19 21.21 1.93
N LYS A 47 -4.95 21.58 2.29
CA LYS A 47 -4.36 22.88 1.94
C LYS A 47 -2.95 22.72 1.42
N VAL A 48 -2.62 23.49 0.38
CA VAL A 48 -1.26 23.64 -0.15
C VAL A 48 -0.96 25.14 -0.20
N ASP A 49 -0.15 25.62 0.73
CA ASP A 49 0.09 27.06 0.91
C ASP A 49 0.86 27.69 -0.26
N ASN A 50 1.73 26.90 -0.89
CA ASN A 50 2.57 27.34 -2.00
C ASN A 50 2.42 26.38 -3.20
N PRO A 51 1.33 26.51 -3.98
CA PRO A 51 1.11 25.68 -5.16
C PRO A 51 2.25 25.83 -6.16
N THR A 52 2.71 24.70 -6.69
CA THR A 52 3.76 24.65 -7.71
C THR A 52 3.28 25.19 -9.04
N TYR A 53 2.02 24.91 -9.37
CA TYR A 53 1.40 25.31 -10.63
C TYR A 53 0.31 26.35 -10.39
N LYS A 54 0.08 27.20 -11.40
CA LYS A 54 -1.18 27.96 -11.45
C LYS A 54 -2.34 26.97 -11.57
N LYS A 55 -3.45 27.25 -10.90
CA LYS A 55 -4.64 26.40 -10.90
C LYS A 55 -5.03 25.95 -12.32
N GLY A 56 -5.05 24.64 -12.56
CA GLY A 56 -5.40 24.02 -13.83
C GLY A 56 -4.29 23.98 -14.89
N ASN A 57 -3.11 24.53 -14.58
CA ASN A 57 -1.96 24.57 -15.49
C ASN A 57 -0.85 23.56 -15.10
N GLY A 58 -1.07 22.75 -14.07
CA GLY A 58 -0.23 21.61 -13.76
C GLY A 58 -0.55 20.37 -14.61
N PRO A 59 0.08 19.22 -14.31
CA PRO A 59 -0.13 17.98 -15.06
C PRO A 59 -1.58 17.48 -15.01
N LYS A 60 -2.01 16.78 -16.06
CA LYS A 60 -3.22 15.96 -16.10
C LYS A 60 -2.97 14.61 -15.42
N VAL A 61 -3.38 14.50 -14.17
CA VAL A 61 -3.30 13.26 -13.39
C VAL A 61 -4.62 12.51 -13.51
N PHE A 62 -4.54 11.24 -13.90
CA PHE A 62 -5.70 10.38 -14.04
C PHE A 62 -5.62 9.24 -13.04
N LEU A 63 -6.65 9.10 -12.18
CA LEU A 63 -6.79 7.95 -11.28
C LEU A 63 -7.61 6.88 -11.97
N ASP A 64 -7.07 5.67 -12.06
CA ASP A 64 -7.80 4.50 -12.50
C ASP A 64 -9.02 4.24 -11.61
N GLU A 65 -10.18 4.23 -12.26
CA GLU A 65 -11.49 3.85 -11.72
C GLU A 65 -12.20 2.87 -12.68
N GLY A 66 -11.46 2.28 -13.63
CA GLY A 66 -11.98 1.35 -14.64
C GLY A 66 -11.81 -0.12 -14.25
N HIS A 67 -11.05 -0.42 -13.19
CA HIS A 67 -10.61 -1.78 -12.86
C HIS A 67 -11.01 -2.19 -11.43
N ASN A 68 -12.27 -1.93 -11.06
CA ASN A 68 -12.83 -2.24 -9.74
C ASN A 68 -11.94 -1.74 -8.58
N ASN A 69 -11.34 -0.56 -8.76
CA ASN A 69 -10.41 0.02 -7.79
C ASN A 69 -11.11 0.20 -6.45
N TYR A 70 -10.43 -0.17 -5.37
CA TYR A 70 -10.97 -0.03 -4.02
C TYR A 70 -11.14 1.43 -3.57
N GLN A 71 -10.44 2.36 -4.23
CA GLN A 71 -10.50 3.79 -3.97
C GLN A 71 -10.81 4.55 -5.26
N THR A 72 -11.68 5.56 -5.15
CA THR A 72 -12.01 6.53 -6.22
C THR A 72 -11.75 7.95 -5.75
N ILE A 73 -11.67 8.91 -6.68
CA ILE A 73 -11.53 10.34 -6.31
C ILE A 73 -12.78 10.89 -5.64
N ALA A 74 -13.91 10.19 -5.74
CA ALA A 74 -15.17 10.57 -5.11
C ALA A 74 -15.28 10.09 -3.64
N ASP A 75 -14.40 9.19 -3.21
CA ASP A 75 -14.43 8.59 -1.87
C ASP A 75 -13.09 8.69 -1.13
N ARG A 76 -12.48 7.55 -0.79
CA ARG A 76 -11.24 7.35 -0.08
C ARG A 76 -10.05 8.06 -0.70
N TYR A 77 -10.05 8.36 -2.00
CA TYR A 77 -8.97 9.13 -2.66
C TYR A 77 -9.36 10.60 -2.95
N MET A 78 -10.44 11.09 -2.37
CA MET A 78 -10.81 12.51 -2.47
C MET A 78 -9.70 13.42 -1.90
N GLY A 79 -9.10 13.08 -0.78
CA GLY A 79 -7.97 13.85 -0.22
C GLY A 79 -6.75 13.86 -1.12
N PHE A 80 -6.44 12.73 -1.76
CA PHE A 80 -5.37 12.63 -2.77
C PHE A 80 -5.62 13.62 -3.92
N ALA A 81 -6.84 13.61 -4.47
CA ALA A 81 -7.22 14.50 -5.56
C ALA A 81 -7.13 15.97 -5.14
N GLN A 82 -7.72 16.32 -3.99
CA GLN A 82 -7.70 17.69 -3.47
C GLN A 82 -6.28 18.21 -3.23
N ALA A 83 -5.35 17.39 -2.76
CA ALA A 83 -3.96 17.82 -2.53
C ALA A 83 -3.27 18.20 -3.85
N ILE A 84 -3.45 17.37 -4.88
CA ILE A 84 -2.86 17.59 -6.20
C ILE A 84 -3.50 18.78 -6.91
N GLU A 85 -4.83 18.93 -6.80
CA GLU A 85 -5.55 20.08 -7.36
C GLU A 85 -5.22 21.39 -6.65
N ALA A 86 -5.05 21.36 -5.33
CA ALA A 86 -4.60 22.50 -4.54
C ALA A 86 -3.18 22.94 -4.95
N ASP A 87 -2.33 22.02 -5.39
CA ASP A 87 -1.01 22.32 -5.96
C ASP A 87 -1.06 22.79 -7.43
N GLY A 88 -2.25 22.84 -8.02
CA GLY A 88 -2.53 23.48 -9.32
C GLY A 88 -2.60 22.53 -10.52
N ALA A 89 -2.44 21.23 -10.30
CA ALA A 89 -2.69 20.19 -11.31
C ALA A 89 -4.19 19.92 -11.49
N SER A 90 -4.56 19.08 -12.46
CA SER A 90 -5.93 18.59 -12.63
C SER A 90 -5.99 17.09 -12.36
N VAL A 91 -7.00 16.64 -11.61
CA VAL A 91 -7.21 15.22 -11.33
C VAL A 91 -8.53 14.77 -11.96
N LYS A 92 -8.51 13.63 -12.65
CA LYS A 92 -9.69 13.08 -13.31
C LYS A 92 -9.82 11.57 -13.07
N PRO A 93 -11.04 11.03 -13.04
CA PRO A 93 -11.23 9.59 -13.04
C PRO A 93 -10.95 9.04 -14.44
N PHE A 94 -10.29 7.90 -14.52
CA PHE A 94 -10.02 7.15 -15.74
C PHE A 94 -10.83 5.87 -15.71
N ARG A 95 -11.91 5.81 -16.51
CA ARG A 95 -12.87 4.68 -16.50
C ARG A 95 -12.84 3.85 -17.77
N GLU A 96 -11.96 4.19 -18.70
CA GLU A 96 -11.79 3.48 -19.95
C GLU A 96 -10.76 2.34 -19.78
N LYS A 97 -10.78 1.39 -20.72
CA LYS A 97 -9.69 0.39 -20.84
C LYS A 97 -8.39 1.07 -21.23
N PHE A 98 -7.27 0.54 -20.75
CA PHE A 98 -5.98 1.08 -21.14
C PHE A 98 -5.63 0.74 -22.60
N THR A 99 -5.66 1.77 -23.44
CA THR A 99 -5.26 1.72 -24.84
C THR A 99 -4.37 2.91 -25.17
N ALA A 100 -3.59 2.81 -26.25
CA ALA A 100 -2.78 3.93 -26.72
C ALA A 100 -3.60 5.22 -26.94
N GLN A 101 -4.84 5.09 -27.41
CA GLN A 101 -5.75 6.23 -27.63
C GLN A 101 -6.22 6.85 -26.31
N SER A 102 -6.72 6.03 -25.39
CA SER A 102 -7.21 6.51 -24.08
C SER A 102 -6.11 7.15 -23.22
N LEU A 103 -4.85 6.71 -23.36
CA LEU A 103 -3.69 7.22 -22.61
C LEU A 103 -3.03 8.46 -23.24
N ALA A 104 -3.48 8.89 -24.43
CA ALA A 104 -2.79 9.92 -25.21
C ALA A 104 -2.75 11.30 -24.53
N GLU A 105 -3.76 11.63 -23.71
CA GLU A 105 -3.84 12.90 -22.99
C GLU A 105 -3.42 12.81 -21.52
N VAL A 106 -2.95 11.65 -21.06
CA VAL A 106 -2.57 11.44 -19.66
C VAL A 106 -1.11 11.86 -19.47
N ASP A 107 -0.85 12.75 -18.51
CA ASP A 107 0.52 13.08 -18.10
C ASP A 107 1.01 12.10 -17.04
N VAL A 108 0.15 11.79 -16.06
CA VAL A 108 0.43 10.81 -14.99
C VAL A 108 -0.78 9.89 -14.81
N LEU A 109 -0.58 8.59 -15.01
CA LEU A 109 -1.56 7.56 -14.68
C LEU A 109 -1.30 7.08 -13.25
N VAL A 110 -2.32 7.10 -12.42
CA VAL A 110 -2.30 6.57 -11.05
C VAL A 110 -3.19 5.35 -11.02
N ILE A 111 -2.61 4.20 -10.73
CA ILE A 111 -3.33 2.95 -10.51
C ILE A 111 -3.23 2.65 -9.02
N CYS A 112 -4.37 2.55 -8.34
CA CYS A 112 -4.40 2.22 -6.93
C CYS A 112 -5.41 1.10 -6.65
N ASN A 113 -4.92 0.02 -6.03
CA ASN A 113 -5.76 -1.06 -5.49
C ASN A 113 -6.84 -1.58 -6.46
N ALA A 114 -6.46 -1.76 -7.73
CA ALA A 114 -7.32 -2.40 -8.73
C ALA A 114 -7.59 -3.87 -8.37
N LEU A 115 -8.75 -4.37 -8.79
CA LEU A 115 -9.22 -5.72 -8.52
C LEU A 115 -9.70 -6.38 -9.81
N ASN A 116 -9.42 -7.68 -9.92
CA ASN A 116 -10.14 -8.52 -10.86
C ASN A 116 -11.63 -8.63 -10.47
N ASP A 117 -12.50 -8.74 -11.46
CA ASP A 117 -13.95 -8.93 -11.28
C ASP A 117 -14.30 -10.04 -10.27
N LYS A 118 -13.53 -11.14 -10.24
CA LYS A 118 -13.68 -12.21 -9.25
C LYS A 118 -13.56 -11.67 -7.83
N ASN A 119 -12.48 -10.95 -7.54
CA ASN A 119 -12.23 -10.46 -6.18
C ASN A 119 -13.15 -9.29 -5.82
N ALA A 120 -13.55 -8.47 -6.79
CA ALA A 120 -14.57 -7.44 -6.57
C ALA A 120 -15.89 -8.07 -6.09
N LYS A 121 -16.37 -9.11 -6.79
CA LYS A 121 -17.59 -9.85 -6.41
C LYS A 121 -17.46 -10.57 -5.06
N GLU A 122 -16.31 -11.19 -4.77
CA GLU A 122 -16.08 -11.85 -3.48
C GLU A 122 -16.23 -10.89 -2.29
N LYS A 123 -15.78 -9.63 -2.42
CA LYS A 123 -15.97 -8.62 -1.38
C LYS A 123 -17.45 -8.28 -1.19
N GLU A 124 -18.24 -8.25 -2.26
CA GLU A 124 -19.69 -7.98 -2.16
C GLU A 124 -20.48 -9.16 -1.60
N GLU A 125 -20.18 -10.38 -2.05
CA GLU A 125 -21.01 -11.56 -1.81
C GLU A 125 -20.71 -12.26 -0.47
N ILE A 126 -19.42 -12.34 -0.11
CA ILE A 126 -18.97 -13.11 1.07
C ILE A 126 -18.13 -12.27 2.04
N ASN A 127 -18.03 -10.96 1.78
CA ASN A 127 -17.27 -9.98 2.56
C ASN A 127 -15.81 -10.40 2.79
N LYS A 128 -15.22 -11.13 1.83
CA LYS A 128 -13.82 -11.53 1.92
C LYS A 128 -13.12 -11.83 0.61
N TRP A 129 -11.83 -11.51 0.55
CA TRP A 129 -10.95 -11.90 -0.54
C TRP A 129 -10.17 -13.18 -0.24
N GLN A 130 -10.19 -14.11 -1.20
CA GLN A 130 -9.47 -15.37 -1.11
C GLN A 130 -8.54 -15.57 -2.31
N LEU A 131 -7.46 -16.34 -2.10
CA LEU A 131 -6.67 -16.81 -3.23
C LEU A 131 -7.52 -17.73 -4.14
N PRO A 132 -7.28 -17.73 -5.47
CA PRO A 132 -6.32 -16.90 -6.18
C PRO A 132 -6.80 -15.45 -6.37
N THR A 133 -5.84 -14.55 -6.53
CA THR A 133 -6.02 -13.12 -6.81
C THR A 133 -5.52 -12.83 -8.22
N PRO A 134 -6.32 -13.13 -9.27
CA PRO A 134 -5.94 -12.96 -10.66
C PRO A 134 -5.69 -11.49 -11.03
N SER A 135 -5.02 -11.27 -12.17
CA SER A 135 -4.73 -9.93 -12.70
C SER A 135 -6.01 -9.10 -12.86
N ALA A 136 -5.94 -7.81 -12.48
CA ALA A 136 -7.01 -6.84 -12.75
C ALA A 136 -7.06 -6.41 -14.23
N TYR A 137 -6.03 -6.74 -15.01
CA TYR A 137 -5.83 -6.22 -16.36
C TYR A 137 -5.71 -7.35 -17.37
N THR A 138 -6.12 -7.07 -18.59
CA THR A 138 -5.80 -7.90 -19.75
C THR A 138 -4.33 -7.75 -20.19
N SER A 139 -3.83 -8.70 -20.98
CA SER A 139 -2.48 -8.61 -21.58
C SER A 139 -2.32 -7.35 -22.43
N ASP A 140 -3.36 -6.97 -23.16
CA ASP A 140 -3.36 -5.83 -24.09
C ASP A 140 -3.27 -4.50 -23.31
N GLU A 141 -3.96 -4.41 -22.18
CA GLU A 141 -3.88 -3.23 -21.29
C GLU A 141 -2.52 -3.10 -20.64
N ILE A 142 -1.94 -4.22 -20.20
CA ILE A 142 -0.57 -4.25 -19.69
C ILE A 142 0.38 -3.77 -20.79
N GLU A 143 0.30 -4.33 -22.01
CA GLU A 143 1.16 -3.90 -23.12
C GLU A 143 0.99 -2.40 -23.45
N ALA A 144 -0.25 -1.90 -23.43
CA ALA A 144 -0.55 -0.49 -23.67
C ALA A 144 0.10 0.43 -22.64
N VAL A 145 -0.04 0.14 -21.34
CA VAL A 145 0.58 0.92 -20.27
C VAL A 145 2.10 0.86 -20.36
N HIS A 146 2.67 -0.32 -20.58
CA HIS A 146 4.13 -0.50 -20.71
C HIS A 146 4.68 0.28 -21.90
N SER A 147 4.04 0.20 -23.05
CA SER A 147 4.43 0.92 -24.26
C SER A 147 4.30 2.43 -24.09
N TRP A 148 3.22 2.90 -23.48
CA TRP A 148 2.99 4.30 -23.17
C TRP A 148 4.04 4.88 -22.22
N VAL A 149 4.34 4.21 -21.10
CA VAL A 149 5.42 4.62 -20.18
C VAL A 149 6.75 4.64 -20.92
N LYS A 150 7.08 3.58 -21.67
CA LYS A 150 8.34 3.51 -22.43
C LYS A 150 8.49 4.67 -23.42
N ALA A 151 7.40 5.11 -24.03
CA ALA A 151 7.35 6.23 -24.97
C ALA A 151 7.45 7.61 -24.28
N GLY A 152 7.12 7.71 -22.99
CA GLY A 152 7.20 8.95 -22.24
C GLY A 152 6.13 9.14 -21.16
N GLY A 153 5.16 8.25 -21.04
CA GLY A 153 4.19 8.30 -19.94
C GLY A 153 4.82 8.13 -18.56
N SER A 154 4.06 8.48 -17.52
CA SER A 154 4.46 8.33 -16.13
C SER A 154 3.42 7.58 -15.32
N LEU A 155 3.83 6.49 -14.65
CA LEU A 155 2.94 5.63 -13.88
C LEU A 155 3.23 5.75 -12.38
N LEU A 156 2.18 5.93 -11.58
CA LEU A 156 2.16 5.64 -10.15
C LEU A 156 1.36 4.37 -9.93
N LEU A 157 2.04 3.26 -9.60
CA LEU A 157 1.41 1.97 -9.31
C LEU A 157 1.39 1.73 -7.80
N ILE A 158 0.20 1.63 -7.23
CA ILE A 158 -0.02 1.44 -5.80
C ILE A 158 -0.80 0.14 -5.60
N ALA A 159 -0.25 -0.75 -4.80
CA ALA A 159 -0.90 -1.99 -4.40
C ALA A 159 -0.63 -2.22 -2.91
N ASP A 160 -1.68 -2.12 -2.10
CA ASP A 160 -1.64 -2.30 -0.64
C ASP A 160 -1.36 -3.77 -0.27
N HIS A 161 -1.87 -4.26 0.85
CA HIS A 161 -1.80 -5.69 1.19
C HIS A 161 -2.69 -6.56 0.27
N MET A 162 -2.68 -7.88 0.46
CA MET A 162 -3.55 -8.81 -0.29
C MET A 162 -5.01 -8.33 -0.29
N PRO A 163 -5.71 -8.36 -1.46
CA PRO A 163 -5.38 -9.04 -2.72
C PRO A 163 -4.67 -8.18 -3.77
N PHE A 164 -4.47 -6.89 -3.51
CA PHE A 164 -4.08 -5.91 -4.52
C PHE A 164 -2.73 -6.22 -5.20
N PRO A 165 -1.67 -6.66 -4.47
CA PRO A 165 -0.41 -7.04 -5.12
C PRO A 165 -0.57 -8.22 -6.07
N GLY A 166 -1.46 -9.18 -5.73
CA GLY A 166 -1.79 -10.28 -6.62
C GLY A 166 -2.40 -9.79 -7.93
N ALA A 167 -3.42 -8.92 -7.84
CA ALA A 167 -4.06 -8.33 -9.00
C ALA A 167 -3.14 -7.42 -9.84
N ALA A 168 -2.14 -6.80 -9.21
CA ALA A 168 -1.15 -5.95 -9.86
C ALA A 168 0.10 -6.69 -10.36
N THR A 169 0.26 -7.99 -10.06
CA THR A 169 1.52 -8.71 -10.26
C THR A 169 1.98 -8.67 -11.72
N GLU A 170 1.08 -8.92 -12.67
CA GLU A 170 1.42 -8.96 -14.10
C GLU A 170 1.79 -7.58 -14.65
N MET A 171 1.02 -6.54 -14.29
CA MET A 171 1.34 -5.14 -14.62
C MET A 171 2.72 -4.72 -14.08
N ALA A 172 3.01 -5.08 -12.83
CA ALA A 172 4.27 -4.75 -12.15
C ALA A 172 5.49 -5.50 -12.74
N ALA A 173 5.29 -6.75 -13.17
CA ALA A 173 6.36 -7.64 -13.61
C ALA A 173 7.16 -7.11 -14.82
N GLY A 174 6.51 -6.40 -15.74
CA GLY A 174 7.18 -5.80 -16.90
C GLY A 174 8.13 -4.65 -16.53
N PHE A 175 7.93 -4.02 -15.37
CA PHE A 175 8.82 -3.00 -14.82
C PHE A 175 9.93 -3.63 -13.95
N GLY A 176 9.97 -4.95 -13.87
CA GLY A 176 10.91 -5.69 -13.04
C GLY A 176 10.59 -5.65 -11.55
N VAL A 177 9.36 -5.31 -11.19
CA VAL A 177 8.86 -5.37 -9.80
C VAL A 177 8.35 -6.79 -9.53
N VAL A 178 8.72 -7.35 -8.39
CA VAL A 178 8.22 -8.62 -7.87
C VAL A 178 7.34 -8.30 -6.68
N MET A 179 6.05 -8.14 -6.94
CA MET A 179 5.02 -7.91 -5.92
C MET A 179 4.95 -9.09 -4.96
N GLN A 180 4.63 -8.81 -3.69
CA GLN A 180 4.35 -9.84 -2.71
C GLN A 180 2.93 -9.63 -2.18
N ASN A 181 2.08 -10.65 -2.33
CA ASN A 181 0.68 -10.61 -1.88
C ASN A 181 0.58 -10.82 -0.37
N ASN A 182 1.30 -9.98 0.39
CA ASN A 182 1.45 -10.08 1.84
C ASN A 182 0.96 -8.82 2.54
N PHE A 183 0.89 -8.90 3.87
CA PHE A 183 0.69 -7.77 4.77
C PHE A 183 2.03 -7.45 5.44
N ALA A 184 2.51 -6.22 5.40
CA ALA A 184 3.74 -5.79 6.06
C ALA A 184 3.45 -5.18 7.44
N PHE A 185 4.24 -5.56 8.45
CA PHE A 185 4.07 -5.12 9.83
C PHE A 185 5.35 -4.48 10.38
N ASP A 186 5.17 -3.39 11.13
CA ASP A 186 6.26 -2.76 11.88
C ASP A 186 6.83 -3.73 12.93
N ALA A 187 8.12 -3.60 13.24
CA ALA A 187 8.78 -4.44 14.23
C ALA A 187 8.19 -4.30 15.65
N ALA A 188 7.59 -3.15 15.95
CA ALA A 188 6.97 -2.86 17.24
C ALA A 188 5.44 -3.06 17.23
N PHE A 189 4.84 -3.45 16.11
CA PHE A 189 3.40 -3.65 16.03
C PHE A 189 2.93 -4.78 16.96
N THR A 190 1.80 -4.56 17.64
CA THR A 190 1.13 -5.59 18.44
C THR A 190 -0.32 -5.74 18.01
N TYR A 191 -0.86 -6.96 18.09
CA TYR A 191 -2.23 -7.26 17.66
C TYR A 191 -3.28 -6.93 18.73
N LYS A 192 -3.03 -5.93 19.59
CA LYS A 192 -4.00 -5.54 20.62
C LYS A 192 -5.13 -4.73 19.97
N PRO A 193 -6.39 -4.87 20.46
CA PRO A 193 -7.49 -4.05 19.98
C PRO A 193 -7.16 -2.55 20.08
N GLY A 194 -7.33 -1.83 18.97
CA GLY A 194 -7.04 -0.40 18.86
C GLY A 194 -5.61 -0.05 18.44
N ASP A 195 -4.67 -1.01 18.44
CA ASP A 195 -3.33 -0.76 17.93
C ASP A 195 -3.36 -0.61 16.40
N MET A 196 -2.82 0.50 15.91
CA MET A 196 -2.65 0.74 14.48
C MET A 196 -1.23 0.35 14.05
N ASN A 197 -1.13 -0.41 12.97
CA ASN A 197 0.17 -0.77 12.39
C ASN A 197 0.72 0.41 11.58
N LEU A 198 1.61 1.19 12.21
CA LEU A 198 2.26 2.35 11.61
C LEU A 198 3.71 2.00 11.31
N ILE A 199 4.07 1.93 10.03
CA ILE A 199 5.47 1.73 9.64
C ILE A 199 6.04 3.11 9.30
N THR A 200 7.02 3.55 10.09
CA THR A 200 7.66 4.85 9.87
C THR A 200 9.03 4.70 9.20
N TYR A 201 9.20 5.38 8.07
CA TYR A 201 10.42 5.43 7.29
C TYR A 201 11.16 6.73 7.55
N TYR A 202 12.29 6.66 8.24
CA TYR A 202 13.08 7.85 8.59
C TYR A 202 14.20 8.08 7.59
N LYS A 203 14.43 9.34 7.24
CA LYS A 203 15.62 9.77 6.48
C LYS A 203 16.91 9.49 7.24
N LYS A 204 16.87 9.64 8.57
CA LYS A 204 17.92 9.28 9.53
C LYS A 204 17.32 8.35 10.57
N PRO A 205 17.35 7.02 10.35
CA PRO A 205 16.78 6.05 11.27
C PRO A 205 17.37 6.18 12.69
N PRO A 206 16.54 6.37 13.74
CA PRO A 206 17.01 6.39 15.13
C PRO A 206 17.44 5.02 15.64
N LYS A 207 16.99 3.94 14.98
CA LYS A 207 17.34 2.55 15.27
C LYS A 207 17.20 1.68 14.01
N PRO A 208 17.85 0.51 13.92
CA PRO A 208 17.72 -0.38 12.76
C PRO A 208 16.31 -0.93 12.55
N SER A 209 15.50 -1.00 13.61
CA SER A 209 14.18 -1.64 13.56
C SER A 209 13.07 -0.78 12.93
N VAL A 210 13.38 0.45 12.53
CA VAL A 210 12.43 1.32 11.81
C VAL A 210 12.72 1.31 10.32
N GLY A 211 11.74 1.70 9.52
CA GLY A 211 11.92 1.85 8.08
C GLY A 211 12.98 2.90 7.74
N LYS A 212 13.62 2.72 6.58
CA LYS A 212 14.56 3.69 6.01
C LYS A 212 13.94 4.41 4.82
N LEU A 213 13.92 5.74 4.90
CA LEU A 213 13.63 6.63 3.77
C LEU A 213 14.95 7.00 3.07
N PHE A 214 15.07 6.64 1.81
CA PHE A 214 16.28 6.90 1.02
C PHE A 214 16.26 8.29 0.41
N LYS A 215 17.46 8.87 0.25
CA LYS A 215 17.64 10.17 -0.42
C LYS A 215 17.28 10.05 -1.90
N HIS A 216 16.28 10.82 -2.32
CA HIS A 216 15.82 10.92 -3.70
C HIS A 216 15.21 12.31 -3.92
N LYS A 217 14.87 12.66 -5.17
CA LYS A 217 14.14 13.91 -5.44
C LYS A 217 12.81 13.96 -4.68
N ILE A 218 12.13 12.82 -4.57
CA ILE A 218 10.81 12.75 -3.93
C ILE A 218 10.86 12.84 -2.39
N SER A 219 12.01 12.58 -1.77
CA SER A 219 12.22 12.69 -0.32
C SER A 219 12.88 14.01 0.10
N ARG A 220 12.90 15.00 -0.80
CA ARG A 220 13.45 16.33 -0.49
C ARG A 220 12.54 17.04 0.50
N GLY A 221 13.13 17.55 1.59
CA GLY A 221 12.38 18.23 2.65
C GLY A 221 11.53 17.29 3.52
N ILE A 222 11.63 15.98 3.31
CA ILE A 222 10.89 14.96 4.06
C ILE A 222 11.83 14.34 5.09
N ASP A 223 11.42 14.34 6.35
CA ASP A 223 12.20 13.72 7.42
C ASP A 223 11.70 12.31 7.73
N ARG A 224 10.38 12.08 7.63
CA ARG A 224 9.77 10.75 7.73
C ARG A 224 8.57 10.56 6.83
N VAL A 225 8.33 9.33 6.40
CA VAL A 225 7.08 8.92 5.74
C VAL A 225 6.44 7.83 6.60
N VAL A 226 5.13 7.86 6.78
CA VAL A 226 4.38 6.84 7.52
C VAL A 226 3.44 6.10 6.59
N THR A 227 3.39 4.78 6.72
CA THR A 227 2.44 3.93 6.01
C THR A 227 1.65 3.08 6.99
N PHE A 228 0.54 2.52 6.51
CA PHE A 228 -0.45 1.82 7.33
C PHE A 228 -0.57 0.37 6.86
N THR A 229 0.34 -0.49 7.34
CA THR A 229 0.49 -1.87 6.84
C THR A 229 1.05 -1.94 5.42
N GLY A 230 0.21 -2.06 4.39
CA GLY A 230 0.67 -2.31 3.04
C GLY A 230 1.20 -3.71 2.77
N SER A 231 1.83 -3.88 1.62
CA SER A 231 2.65 -5.01 1.22
C SER A 231 4.11 -4.60 1.05
N GLY A 232 4.99 -5.60 1.03
CA GLY A 232 6.37 -5.46 0.57
C GLY A 232 6.53 -5.91 -0.88
N PHE A 233 7.62 -5.49 -1.52
CA PHE A 233 8.01 -6.01 -2.83
C PHE A 233 9.53 -5.99 -3.02
N ARG A 234 10.00 -6.65 -4.08
CA ARG A 234 11.40 -6.65 -4.50
C ARG A 234 11.53 -6.14 -5.93
N MET A 235 12.71 -5.66 -6.27
CA MET A 235 13.07 -5.43 -7.67
C MET A 235 13.88 -6.63 -8.18
N LYS A 236 13.65 -7.05 -9.42
CA LYS A 236 14.48 -8.06 -10.10
C LYS A 236 15.94 -7.58 -10.13
N PRO A 237 16.92 -8.49 -9.95
CA PRO A 237 18.33 -8.14 -10.10
C PRO A 237 18.62 -7.47 -11.44
N GLY A 238 19.51 -6.45 -11.43
CA GLY A 238 19.92 -5.73 -12.64
C GLY A 238 18.98 -4.59 -13.08
N ILE A 239 17.78 -4.46 -12.50
CA ILE A 239 16.88 -3.34 -12.80
C ILE A 239 17.39 -2.07 -12.11
N LYS A 240 17.65 -1.02 -12.89
CA LYS A 240 18.04 0.29 -12.37
C LYS A 240 16.84 0.97 -11.71
N HIS A 241 16.91 1.18 -10.39
CA HIS A 241 15.86 1.81 -9.61
C HIS A 241 16.48 2.60 -8.44
N ALA A 242 15.72 3.55 -7.91
CA ALA A 242 15.96 4.14 -6.59
C ALA A 242 15.02 3.48 -5.59
N ARG A 243 15.60 2.95 -4.51
CA ARG A 243 14.87 2.54 -3.30
C ARG A 243 14.36 3.81 -2.63
N ILE A 244 13.14 3.80 -2.13
CA ILE A 244 12.53 4.96 -1.46
C ILE A 244 12.16 4.59 -0.04
N LEU A 245 11.26 3.63 0.15
CA LEU A 245 10.83 3.13 1.45
C LEU A 245 11.30 1.69 1.59
N GLN A 246 12.12 1.40 2.59
CA GLN A 246 12.57 0.03 2.88
C GLN A 246 12.29 -0.35 4.32
N LEU A 247 11.72 -1.54 4.51
CA LEU A 247 11.43 -2.10 5.82
C LEU A 247 12.72 -2.36 6.63
N GLY A 248 12.66 -2.00 7.92
CA GLY A 248 13.75 -2.16 8.88
C GLY A 248 13.83 -3.56 9.50
N ASP A 249 14.80 -3.74 10.39
CA ASP A 249 15.03 -4.99 11.10
C ASP A 249 13.84 -5.35 12.00
N GLY A 250 13.49 -6.63 12.08
CA GLY A 250 12.38 -7.09 12.92
C GLY A 250 10.98 -6.84 12.36
N SER A 251 10.84 -6.11 11.25
CA SER A 251 9.59 -6.09 10.47
C SER A 251 9.22 -7.49 10.00
N ASN A 252 7.92 -7.75 9.87
CA ASN A 252 7.40 -9.05 9.46
C ASN A 252 6.39 -8.89 8.32
N THR A 253 6.20 -9.96 7.56
CA THR A 253 5.17 -10.04 6.54
C THR A 253 4.30 -11.27 6.74
N ALA A 254 2.98 -11.12 6.70
CA ALA A 254 2.01 -12.23 6.76
C ALA A 254 1.49 -12.58 5.36
N TRP A 255 1.30 -13.87 5.10
CA TRP A 255 0.87 -14.41 3.79
C TRP A 255 -0.43 -15.20 3.91
N PRO A 256 -1.57 -14.53 4.16
CA PRO A 256 -2.83 -15.24 4.33
C PRO A 256 -3.34 -15.83 3.00
N THR A 257 -4.15 -16.87 3.09
CA THR A 257 -4.96 -17.37 1.97
C THR A 257 -6.34 -16.71 1.90
N ASP A 258 -6.76 -16.08 3.00
CA ASP A 258 -8.00 -15.33 3.18
C ASP A 258 -7.67 -14.02 3.90
N HIS A 259 -7.98 -12.86 3.30
CA HIS A 259 -7.53 -11.56 3.79
C HIS A 259 -8.01 -11.21 5.22
N VAL A 260 -9.07 -11.86 5.70
CA VAL A 260 -9.62 -11.70 7.07
C VAL A 260 -9.04 -12.71 8.07
N ASP A 261 -8.25 -13.69 7.63
CA ASP A 261 -7.66 -14.68 8.53
C ASP A 261 -6.14 -14.49 8.62
N ILE A 262 -5.75 -13.57 9.49
CA ILE A 262 -4.37 -13.48 9.97
C ILE A 262 -4.34 -14.11 11.36
N SER A 263 -3.99 -15.39 11.42
CA SER A 263 -3.98 -16.19 12.64
C SER A 263 -2.69 -17.00 12.77
N MET A 264 -2.66 -17.92 13.74
CA MET A 264 -1.49 -18.78 13.98
C MET A 264 -1.18 -19.74 12.82
N SER A 265 -2.12 -19.94 11.89
CA SER A 265 -1.93 -20.73 10.68
C SER A 265 -1.33 -19.92 9.53
N THR A 266 -1.38 -18.58 9.61
CA THR A 266 -0.86 -17.69 8.56
C THR A 266 0.66 -17.76 8.53
N PRO A 267 1.28 -18.06 7.38
CA PRO A 267 2.73 -18.02 7.25
C PRO A 267 3.27 -16.59 7.46
N PHE A 268 4.31 -16.46 8.29
CA PHE A 268 5.07 -15.24 8.48
C PHE A 268 6.49 -15.38 7.94
N SER A 269 7.04 -14.28 7.44
CA SER A 269 8.46 -14.16 7.08
C SER A 269 9.02 -12.82 7.50
N ALA A 270 10.34 -12.74 7.65
CA ALA A 270 11.01 -11.47 7.91
C ALA A 270 10.78 -10.48 6.75
N GLY A 271 10.33 -9.27 7.08
CA GLY A 271 10.10 -8.18 6.13
C GLY A 271 11.35 -7.35 5.84
N VAL A 272 12.39 -7.46 6.68
CA VAL A 272 13.61 -6.68 6.59
C VAL A 272 14.16 -6.63 5.16
N GLY A 273 14.43 -5.42 4.70
CA GLY A 273 15.04 -5.19 3.41
C GLY A 273 14.07 -5.20 2.21
N LEU A 274 12.81 -5.64 2.38
CA LEU A 274 11.78 -5.43 1.36
C LEU A 274 11.51 -3.94 1.15
N LEU A 275 11.12 -3.59 -0.07
CA LEU A 275 10.70 -2.24 -0.41
C LEU A 275 9.20 -2.12 -0.21
N GLN A 276 8.76 -0.97 0.27
CA GLN A 276 7.37 -0.52 0.18
C GLN A 276 7.25 0.73 -0.72
N GLY A 277 8.38 1.22 -1.24
CA GLY A 277 8.43 2.35 -2.15
C GLY A 277 9.68 2.29 -3.01
N ALA A 278 9.51 2.43 -4.31
CA ALA A 278 10.59 2.50 -5.28
C ALA A 278 10.22 3.43 -6.44
N THR A 279 11.23 4.01 -7.08
CA THR A 279 11.06 4.74 -8.34
C THR A 279 12.07 4.27 -9.36
N LEU A 280 11.69 4.23 -10.64
CA LEU A 280 12.57 3.83 -11.71
C LEU A 280 12.28 4.59 -13.02
N PRO A 281 13.30 4.87 -13.84
CA PRO A 281 13.08 5.22 -15.23
C PRO A 281 12.65 3.97 -16.02
N TYR A 282 11.83 4.15 -17.05
CA TYR A 282 11.48 3.08 -17.98
C TYR A 282 11.34 3.64 -19.40
N GLY A 283 12.30 3.33 -20.28
CA GLY A 283 12.43 4.02 -21.56
C GLY A 283 12.60 5.53 -21.36
N LYS A 284 11.67 6.33 -21.91
CA LYS A 284 11.60 7.78 -21.72
C LYS A 284 10.69 8.19 -20.54
N GLY A 285 9.98 7.25 -19.93
CA GLY A 285 9.03 7.48 -18.85
C GLY A 285 9.60 7.30 -17.45
N ARG A 286 8.72 7.46 -16.46
CA ARG A 286 9.02 7.31 -15.03
C ARG A 286 7.95 6.44 -14.38
N VAL A 287 8.36 5.58 -13.45
CA VAL A 287 7.46 4.73 -12.67
C VAL A 287 7.74 4.93 -11.18
N GLY A 288 6.70 5.18 -10.41
CA GLY A 288 6.70 5.09 -8.95
C GLY A 288 5.87 3.87 -8.54
N VAL A 289 6.38 3.08 -7.59
CA VAL A 289 5.70 1.88 -7.09
C VAL A 289 5.65 1.93 -5.58
N PHE A 290 4.46 1.80 -5.02
CA PHE A 290 4.24 1.86 -3.57
C PHE A 290 3.36 0.71 -3.11
N GLY A 291 3.74 0.13 -1.97
CA GLY A 291 3.07 -1.02 -1.39
C GLY A 291 1.95 -0.64 -0.41
N GLU A 292 1.55 0.63 -0.31
CA GLU A 292 0.53 1.07 0.64
C GLU A 292 -0.25 2.25 0.07
N ALA A 293 -1.57 2.22 0.18
CA ALA A 293 -2.46 3.16 -0.49
C ALA A 293 -2.92 4.30 0.40
N SER A 294 -3.17 4.03 1.68
CA SER A 294 -3.71 5.01 2.61
C SER A 294 -2.73 6.15 2.87
N MET A 295 -1.41 5.94 2.80
CA MET A 295 -0.38 6.98 2.98
C MET A 295 -0.57 8.22 2.10
N PHE A 296 -1.20 8.05 0.93
CA PHE A 296 -1.47 9.12 -0.04
C PHE A 296 -2.88 9.69 0.05
N SER A 297 -3.67 9.25 1.02
CA SER A 297 -5.10 9.59 1.14
C SER A 297 -5.42 10.45 2.36
N VAL A 298 -6.70 10.79 2.50
CA VAL A 298 -7.33 11.26 3.74
C VAL A 298 -8.49 10.30 3.96
N ASN A 299 -8.41 9.48 5.01
CA ASN A 299 -9.39 8.44 5.33
C ASN A 299 -9.48 8.19 6.82
N TYR A 300 -10.51 7.47 7.26
CA TYR A 300 -10.69 7.13 8.65
C TYR A 300 -10.89 5.63 8.82
N ALA A 301 -10.20 5.05 9.79
CA ALA A 301 -10.41 3.67 10.23
C ALA A 301 -11.61 3.64 11.18
N PHE A 302 -12.81 3.45 10.63
CA PHE A 302 -14.04 3.45 11.44
C PHE A 302 -14.02 2.39 12.55
N TRP A 303 -13.32 1.26 12.34
CA TRP A 303 -13.13 0.17 13.32
C TRP A 303 -12.22 0.55 14.49
N ALA A 304 -11.59 1.71 14.42
CA ALA A 304 -10.70 2.25 15.44
C ALA A 304 -11.16 3.68 15.81
N ASP A 305 -12.45 3.86 16.08
CA ASP A 305 -13.02 5.16 16.48
C ASP A 305 -12.72 6.29 15.47
N ASN A 306 -12.91 5.97 14.18
CA ASN A 306 -12.52 6.85 13.06
C ASN A 306 -11.07 7.35 13.20
N TYR A 307 -10.13 6.46 13.54
CA TYR A 307 -8.73 6.84 13.64
C TYR A 307 -8.24 7.43 12.30
N PRO A 308 -7.56 8.59 12.33
CA PRO A 308 -7.13 9.27 11.11
C PRO A 308 -6.11 8.43 10.33
N LEU A 309 -6.29 8.27 9.03
CA LEU A 309 -5.37 7.58 8.13
C LEU A 309 -4.86 8.52 7.04
N GLY A 310 -3.71 8.14 6.49
CA GLY A 310 -3.06 8.89 5.43
C GLY A 310 -2.41 10.18 5.92
N PHE A 311 -2.38 11.20 5.08
CA PHE A 311 -1.57 12.38 5.35
C PHE A 311 -2.19 13.38 6.34
N HIS A 312 -3.42 13.14 6.80
CA HIS A 312 -3.99 13.89 7.93
C HIS A 312 -3.74 13.21 9.29
N ASN A 313 -3.13 12.01 9.30
CA ASN A 313 -2.72 11.38 10.54
C ASN A 313 -1.63 12.24 11.22
N PRO A 314 -1.74 12.56 12.53
CA PRO A 314 -0.75 13.36 13.25
C PRO A 314 0.68 12.81 13.23
N GLU A 315 0.85 11.49 13.10
CA GLU A 315 2.16 10.84 12.98
C GLU A 315 2.77 10.95 11.58
N ALA A 316 1.98 11.34 10.58
CA ALA A 316 2.37 11.40 9.17
C ALA A 316 2.51 12.85 8.61
N PRO A 317 3.17 13.80 9.31
CA PRO A 317 3.13 15.22 8.96
C PRO A 317 3.72 15.54 7.58
N ASP A 318 4.67 14.73 7.10
CA ASP A 318 5.34 14.98 5.82
C ASP A 318 4.67 14.25 4.65
N ASN A 319 3.67 13.38 4.88
CA ASN A 319 3.12 12.53 3.83
C ASN A 319 2.44 13.34 2.70
N GLN A 320 1.79 14.46 3.02
CA GLN A 320 1.18 15.31 2.00
C GLN A 320 2.26 15.93 1.09
N GLN A 321 3.36 16.44 1.67
CA GLN A 321 4.46 16.96 0.87
C GLN A 321 5.17 15.84 0.09
N PHE A 322 5.27 14.65 0.66
CA PHE A 322 5.80 13.48 -0.03
C PHE A 322 4.94 13.10 -1.25
N LEU A 323 3.61 13.13 -1.13
CA LEU A 323 2.68 12.97 -2.25
C LEU A 323 2.96 13.97 -3.38
N LEU A 324 3.02 15.27 -3.04
CA LEU A 324 3.28 16.32 -4.04
C LEU A 324 4.63 16.10 -4.73
N ASN A 325 5.67 15.78 -3.96
CA ASN A 325 6.99 15.49 -4.50
C ASN A 325 6.98 14.28 -5.46
N VAL A 326 6.19 13.24 -5.18
CA VAL A 326 6.01 12.08 -6.08
C VAL A 326 5.38 12.53 -7.39
N ILE A 327 4.29 13.30 -7.33
CA ILE A 327 3.59 13.79 -8.52
C ILE A 327 4.48 14.71 -9.34
N HIS A 328 5.21 15.63 -8.72
CA HIS A 328 6.19 16.48 -9.43
C HIS A 328 7.26 15.66 -10.14
N TRP A 329 7.77 14.62 -9.47
CA TRP A 329 8.75 13.76 -10.09
C TRP A 329 8.15 12.95 -11.25
N LEU A 330 6.88 12.58 -11.22
CA LEU A 330 6.22 11.89 -12.33
C LEU A 330 5.86 12.83 -13.49
N ALA A 331 5.44 14.07 -13.19
CA ALA A 331 5.04 15.08 -14.16
C ALA A 331 6.18 15.65 -15.04
N LYS A 332 7.42 15.28 -14.69
CA LYS A 332 8.70 15.55 -15.36
C LYS A 332 9.33 16.92 -15.16
#